data_AF-A0A6B3LWB9-F1
#
_entry.id   AF-A0A6B3LWB9-F1
#
_cell.length_a   1.000
_cell.length_b   1.000
_cell.length_c   1.000
_cell.angle_alpha   90.00
_cell.angle_beta   90.00
_cell.angle_gamma   90.00
#
_symmetry.space_group_name_H-M   'P 1'
#
loop_
_entity.id
_entity.type
_entity.pdbx_description
1 polymer ?
#
loop_
_entity_poly.entity_id
_entity_poly.type
_entity_poly.pdbx_seq_one_letter_code
_entity_poly.pdbx_strand_id
1 'polypeptide(L)' 'MRTENYNPSILEVDFARAFHEMSSQLSNHITGGKVVEVKSYPHLDNPQLTYRIKDEEGDLHEIVVQIIQRPDHFIS' A
#
# COMPACT_ATOMS: atom_id res chain seq x y z
N MET A 1 12.97 -23.42 6.05
CA MET A 1 12.00 -22.50 5.42
C MET A 1 10.93 -23.35 4.75
N ARG A 2 9.64 -23.18 5.08
CA ARG A 2 8.57 -24.14 4.76
C ARG A 2 7.53 -23.62 3.74
N THR A 3 7.86 -22.63 2.93
CA THR A 3 6.96 -22.10 1.91
C THR A 3 7.78 -21.56 0.74
N GLU A 4 7.51 -22.07 -0.47
CA GLU A 4 8.28 -21.78 -1.70
C GLU A 4 7.90 -20.43 -2.35
N ASN A 5 6.73 -19.86 -2.00
CA ASN A 5 6.30 -18.53 -2.43
C ASN A 5 6.30 -17.58 -1.21
N TYR A 6 7.45 -16.96 -0.94
CA TYR A 6 7.61 -16.06 0.20
C TYR A 6 7.17 -14.62 -0.11
N ASN A 7 7.12 -14.25 -1.40
CA ASN A 7 6.81 -12.89 -1.83
C ASN A 7 5.91 -12.91 -3.08
N PRO A 8 4.73 -12.28 -3.06
CA PRO A 8 4.10 -11.72 -1.87
C PRO A 8 3.55 -12.83 -0.95
N SER A 9 3.71 -12.63 0.35
CA SER A 9 3.08 -13.43 1.39
C SER A 9 1.56 -13.19 1.37
N ILE A 10 0.76 -14.19 1.77
CA ILE A 10 -0.70 -14.04 1.89
C ILE A 10 -1.05 -12.85 2.78
N LEU A 11 -0.26 -12.62 3.84
CA LEU A 11 -0.46 -11.51 4.75
C LEU A 11 -0.19 -10.17 4.07
N GLU A 12 0.86 -10.07 3.26
CA GLU A 12 1.17 -8.85 2.50
C GLU A 12 0.06 -8.53 1.49
N VAL A 13 -0.44 -9.56 0.79
CA VAL A 13 -1.57 -9.42 -0.15
C VAL A 13 -2.84 -8.95 0.57
N ASP A 14 -3.15 -9.55 1.71
CA ASP A 14 -4.33 -9.20 2.50
C ASP A 14 -4.24 -7.76 3.03
N PHE A 15 -3.07 -7.35 3.51
CA PHE A 15 -2.82 -5.95 3.89
C PHE A 15 -2.99 -5.02 2.69
N ALA A 16 -2.47 -5.36 1.51
CA ALA A 16 -2.59 -4.51 0.33
C ALA A 16 -4.03 -4.31 -0.10
N ARG A 17 -4.84 -5.38 -0.03
CA ARG A 17 -6.28 -5.30 -0.27
C ARG A 17 -6.98 -4.43 0.78
N ALA A 18 -6.70 -4.62 2.06
CA ALA A 18 -7.32 -3.83 3.13
C ALA A 18 -7.01 -2.32 2.99
N PHE A 19 -5.75 -1.97 2.69
CA PHE A 19 -5.36 -0.58 2.43
C PHE A 19 -6.08 0.01 1.21
N HIS A 20 -6.31 -0.80 0.17
CA HIS A 20 -7.06 -0.37 -1.00
C HIS A 20 -8.52 -0.05 -0.65
N GLU A 21 -9.19 -0.94 0.08
CA GLU A 21 -10.57 -0.76 0.54
C GLU A 21 -10.72 0.47 1.47
N MET A 22 -9.74 0.70 2.35
CA MET A 22 -9.70 1.83 3.28
C MET A 22 -9.27 3.15 2.62
N SER A 23 -8.88 3.15 1.34
CA SER A 23 -8.39 4.37 0.67
C SER A 23 -9.42 5.50 0.62
N SER A 24 -10.71 5.16 0.61
CA SER A 24 -11.80 6.13 0.73
C SER A 24 -11.77 6.88 2.08
N GLN A 25 -11.46 6.17 3.17
CA GLN A 25 -11.33 6.74 4.51
C GLN A 25 -10.03 7.52 4.67
N LEU A 26 -8.95 7.09 3.99
CA LEU A 26 -7.67 7.79 4.01
C LEU A 26 -7.81 9.26 3.56
N SER A 27 -8.68 9.51 2.58
CA SER A 27 -9.00 10.87 2.13
C SER A 27 -9.53 11.79 3.24
N ASN A 28 -10.18 11.24 4.28
CA ASN A 28 -10.66 12.02 5.41
C ASN A 28 -9.54 12.40 6.40
N HIS A 29 -8.38 11.76 6.30
CA HIS A 29 -7.23 11.99 7.18
C HIS A 29 -6.10 12.78 6.53
N ILE A 30 -6.18 13.03 5.21
CA ILE A 30 -5.19 13.81 4.47
C ILE A 30 -5.65 15.28 4.43
N THR A 31 -4.84 16.20 4.94
CA THR A 31 -5.15 17.63 4.96
C THR A 31 -4.60 18.41 3.77
N GLY A 32 -3.61 17.87 3.05
CA GLY A 32 -2.88 18.56 1.98
C GLY A 32 -3.39 18.29 0.56
N GLY A 33 -4.51 17.57 0.41
CA GLY A 33 -5.03 17.22 -0.91
C GLY A 33 -6.08 16.12 -0.85
N LYS A 34 -6.58 15.74 -2.03
CA LYS A 34 -7.60 14.70 -2.19
C LYS A 34 -7.06 13.56 -3.03
N VAL A 35 -7.29 12.34 -2.58
CA VAL A 35 -7.01 11.15 -3.39
C VAL A 35 -7.99 11.14 -4.56
N VAL A 36 -7.45 11.17 -5.78
CA VAL A 36 -8.24 11.15 -7.03
C VAL A 36 -8.20 9.79 -7.73
N GLU A 37 -7.18 8.99 -7.45
CA GLU A 37 -7.01 7.65 -8.02
C GLU A 37 -6.22 6.78 -7.03
N VAL A 38 -6.57 5.50 -6.96
CA VAL A 38 -5.77 4.48 -6.26
C VAL A 38 -5.64 3.26 -7.14
N LYS A 39 -4.40 2.83 -7.36
CA LYS A 39 -4.08 1.57 -8.02
C LYS A 39 -3.50 0.60 -7.00
N SER A 40 -3.87 -0.67 -7.11
CA SER A 40 -3.35 -1.74 -6.26
C SER A 40 -2.71 -2.80 -7.13
N TYR A 41 -1.53 -3.25 -6.72
CA TYR A 41 -0.73 -4.25 -7.40
C TYR A 41 -0.40 -5.38 -6.41
N PRO A 42 -1.39 -6.21 -6.03
CA PRO A 42 -1.22 -7.23 -4.99
C PRO A 42 -0.35 -8.41 -5.42
N HIS A 43 -0.10 -8.56 -6.72
CA HIS A 43 0.64 -9.69 -7.29
C HIS A 43 2.15 -9.43 -7.46
N LEU A 44 2.62 -8.22 -7.13
CA LEU A 44 4.03 -7.88 -7.24
C LEU A 44 4.82 -8.45 -6.07
N ASP A 45 6.11 -8.71 -6.30
CA ASP A 45 7.08 -8.86 -5.22
C ASP A 45 7.08 -7.56 -4.39
N ASN A 46 6.61 -7.68 -3.15
CA ASN A 46 6.18 -6.59 -2.27
C ASN A 46 4.93 -5.88 -2.83
N PRO A 47 3.73 -6.27 -2.38
CA PRO A 47 2.48 -5.66 -2.80
C PRO A 47 2.50 -4.15 -2.67
N GLN A 48 1.95 -3.47 -3.66
CA GLN A 48 2.05 -2.02 -3.79
C GLN A 48 0.69 -1.37 -3.97
N LEU A 49 0.53 -0.18 -3.40
CA LEU A 49 -0.52 0.76 -3.74
C LEU A 49 0.07 2.07 -4.22
N THR A 50 -0.51 2.62 -5.28
CA THR A 50 -0.15 3.93 -5.81
C THR A 50 -1.35 4.85 -5.69
N TYR A 51 -1.19 5.90 -4.89
CA TYR A 51 -2.18 6.95 -4.69
C TYR A 51 -1.82 8.14 -5.55
N ARG A 52 -2.80 8.62 -6.33
CA ARG A 52 -2.70 9.91 -6.98
C ARG A 52 -3.46 10.93 -6.16
N ILE A 53 -2.77 11.98 -5.72
CA ILE A 53 -3.32 13.02 -4.85
C ILE A 53 -3.29 14.33 -5.62
N LYS A 54 -4.42 15.05 -5.60
CA LYS A 54 -4.51 16.41 -6.11
C LYS A 54 -4.51 17.39 -4.96
N ASP A 55 -3.56 18.34 -4.95
CA ASP A 55 -3.52 19.39 -3.94
C ASP A 55 -4.49 20.54 -4.26
N GLU A 56 -4.46 21.58 -3.43
CA GLU A 56 -5.32 22.77 -3.56
C GLU A 56 -4.94 23.67 -4.75
N GLU A 57 -3.67 23.61 -5.19
CA GLU A 57 -3.15 24.36 -6.34
C GLU A 57 -3.46 23.66 -7.67
N GLY A 58 -3.87 22.38 -7.57
CA GLY A 58 -4.31 21.57 -8.68
C GLY A 58 -3.23 20.63 -9.23
N ASP A 59 -2.06 20.61 -8.60
CA ASP A 59 -0.96 19.72 -8.96
C ASP A 59 -1.25 18.28 -8.52
N LEU A 60 -0.71 17.35 -9.31
CA LEU A 60 -0.91 15.93 -9.13
C LEU A 60 0.36 15.29 -8.59
N HIS A 61 0.25 14.70 -7.41
CA HIS A 61 1.31 14.00 -6.71
C HIS A 61 1.04 12.50 -6.72
N GLU A 62 2.11 11.72 -6.74
CA GLU A 62 2.04 10.26 -6.67
C GLU A 62 2.70 9.77 -5.39
N ILE A 63 1.95 9.03 -4.58
CA ILE A 63 2.45 8.41 -3.34
C ILE A 63 2.39 6.89 -3.51
N VAL A 64 3.54 6.26 -3.33
CA VAL A 64 3.69 4.81 -3.47
C VAL A 64 3.86 4.20 -2.07
N VAL A 65 3.02 3.22 -1.76
CA VAL A 65 3.06 2.46 -0.50
C VAL A 65 3.38 1.01 -0.84
N GLN A 66 4.50 0.50 -0.31
CA GLN A 66 4.88 -0.90 -0.44
C GLN A 66 4.70 -1.62 0.89
N ILE A 67 4.14 -2.82 0.84
CA ILE A 67 3.90 -3.66 2.00
C ILE A 67 4.94 -4.77 1.99
N ILE A 68 5.75 -4.80 3.05
CA ILE A 68 6.88 -5.72 3.18
C ILE A 68 6.82 -6.36 4.57
N GLN A 69 6.60 -7.66 4.61
CA GLN A 69 6.69 -8.48 5.79
C GLN A 69 8.16 -8.76 6.08
N ARG A 70 8.62 -8.27 7.23
CA ARG A 70 9.97 -8.55 7.72
C ARG A 70 9.97 -9.89 8.49
N PRO A 71 11.02 -10.70 8.37
CA PRO A 71 11.17 -11.88 9.22
C PRO A 71 11.23 -11.43 10.68
N ASP A 72 10.68 -12.26 11.57
CA ASP A 72 10.79 -12.03 13.01
C ASP A 72 12.27 -12.10 13.39
N HIS A 73 12.80 -11.01 13.96
CA HIS A 73 14.13 -11.03 14.54
C HIS A 73 14.00 -11.71 15.91
N PHE A 74 14.00 -13.04 15.95
CA PHE A 74 14.47 -13.72 17.15
C PHE A 74 15.95 -13.38 17.30
N ILE A 75 16.23 -12.28 18.01
CA ILE A 75 17.56 -11.98 18.54
C ILE A 75 17.85 -13.09 19.54
N SER A 76 18.71 -14.04 19.17
CA SER A 76 19.34 -14.97 20.11
C SER A 76 20.46 -14.29 20.86
#